data_AF-A0A8T6YDP7-F1
#
_entry.id   AF-A0A8T6YDP7-F1
#
_cell.length_a   1.000
_cell.length_b   1.000
_cell.length_c   1.000
_cell.angle_alpha   90.00
_cell.angle_beta   90.00
_cell.angle_gamma   90.00
#
_symmetry.space_group_name_H-M   'P 1'
#
loop_
_entity.id
_entity.type
_entity.pdbx_description
1 polymer ?
#
loop_
_entity_poly.entity_id
_entity_poly.type
_entity_poly.pdbx_seq_one_letter_code
_entity_poly.pdbx_strand_id
1 'polypeptide(L)'
;MLKFGKRRKASDNNSNKIEIQTSGRNYLMVLGLASATPLLLLTSLIAGIRHGVDWDHIAAISDITSTQNKAGTGILMSLLYGLGHASVVASIALGFLFTSFALPRGTDRIMETIVGITLIVLGIYVFYSLHKQKGEDFRMLPRWALAANVVLNSYSRLEAKLTGTPRKHYHVLKNGYGNRASYIIGMIHGVGAETPSQMLLFALAISAGVSASKELGAIIIVVYSLGLVTTNTLMGVLGAYGYIKSSERQRLYRSAAFVTGSFSMVIGILFLIGGVGYLPNLEALIG
;
A
#
# COMPACT_ATOMS: atom_id res chain seq x y z
N MET A 1 -35.96 -47.46 71.91
CA MET A 1 -35.71 -47.77 70.48
C MET A 1 -36.14 -46.55 69.67
N LEU A 2 -35.25 -45.64 69.25
CA LEU A 2 -34.49 -45.65 67.97
C LEU A 2 -35.41 -45.92 66.77
N LYS A 3 -35.53 -45.05 65.74
CA LYS A 3 -34.42 -44.58 64.89
C LYS A 3 -34.83 -43.34 64.06
N PHE A 4 -33.95 -42.34 64.02
CA PHE A 4 -33.97 -41.21 63.09
C PHE A 4 -33.71 -41.68 61.64
N GLY A 5 -34.55 -41.27 60.70
CA GLY A 5 -34.33 -41.45 59.25
C GLY A 5 -33.71 -40.20 58.62
N LYS A 6 -32.42 -40.28 58.27
CA LYS A 6 -31.66 -39.26 57.51
C LYS A 6 -32.24 -39.11 56.09
N ARG A 7 -32.72 -37.92 55.72
CA ARG A 7 -32.90 -37.51 54.31
C ARG A 7 -31.51 -37.26 53.70
N ARG A 8 -31.13 -38.03 52.68
CA ARG A 8 -29.95 -37.77 51.84
C ARG A 8 -30.26 -36.59 50.91
N LYS A 9 -29.47 -35.51 50.99
CA LYS A 9 -29.39 -34.49 49.93
C LYS A 9 -28.62 -35.11 48.76
N ALA A 10 -29.26 -35.20 47.61
CA ALA A 10 -28.55 -35.42 46.34
C ALA A 10 -27.72 -34.16 46.05
N SER A 11 -26.42 -34.33 45.92
CA SER A 11 -25.48 -33.29 45.50
C SER A 11 -25.47 -33.26 43.98
N ASP A 12 -26.13 -32.26 43.39
CA ASP A 12 -26.08 -31.99 41.95
C ASP A 12 -24.65 -31.61 41.54
N ASN A 13 -23.94 -32.56 40.94
CA ASN A 13 -22.63 -32.38 40.33
C ASN A 13 -22.82 -31.86 38.89
N ASN A 14 -23.23 -30.59 38.75
CA ASN A 14 -23.40 -29.93 37.45
C ASN A 14 -22.37 -28.81 37.19
N SER A 15 -21.47 -28.54 38.15
CA SER A 15 -20.43 -27.51 38.02
C SER A 15 -19.23 -27.94 37.16
N ASN A 16 -18.88 -29.23 37.12
CA ASN A 16 -17.70 -29.71 36.38
C ASN A 16 -17.92 -29.84 34.86
N LYS A 17 -19.17 -29.86 34.38
CA LYS A 17 -19.44 -29.96 32.93
C LYS A 17 -19.27 -28.62 32.21
N ILE A 18 -19.51 -27.51 32.89
CA ILE A 18 -19.41 -26.16 32.32
C ILE A 18 -17.95 -25.72 32.17
N GLU A 19 -17.09 -26.11 33.11
CA GLU A 19 -15.66 -25.75 33.11
C GLU A 19 -14.85 -26.51 32.03
N ILE A 20 -15.19 -27.78 31.74
CA ILE A 20 -14.47 -28.58 30.73
C ILE A 20 -14.85 -28.17 29.30
N GLN A 21 -16.13 -27.85 29.05
CA GLN A 21 -16.60 -27.47 27.72
C GLN A 21 -16.19 -26.05 27.32
N THR A 22 -16.03 -25.15 28.29
CA THR A 22 -15.48 -23.80 28.06
C THR A 22 -13.97 -23.84 27.85
N SER A 23 -13.25 -24.64 28.64
CA SER A 23 -11.79 -24.76 28.56
C SER A 23 -11.33 -25.33 27.22
N GLY A 24 -11.93 -26.44 26.75
CA GLY A 24 -11.59 -27.03 25.44
C GLY A 24 -11.86 -26.12 24.24
N ARG A 25 -12.92 -25.32 24.29
CA ARG A 25 -13.28 -24.35 23.24
C ARG A 25 -12.32 -23.15 23.23
N ASN A 26 -11.86 -22.72 24.41
CA ASN A 26 -10.82 -21.70 24.54
C ASN A 26 -9.46 -22.22 24.05
N TYR A 27 -9.09 -23.47 24.33
CA TYR A 27 -7.84 -24.06 23.81
C TYR A 27 -7.85 -24.23 22.29
N LEU A 28 -8.97 -24.67 21.69
CA LEU A 28 -9.09 -24.76 20.23
C LEU A 28 -9.06 -23.38 19.57
N MET A 29 -9.65 -22.36 20.21
CA MET A 29 -9.57 -20.97 19.73
C MET A 29 -8.16 -20.39 19.87
N VAL A 30 -7.46 -20.65 20.97
CA VAL A 30 -6.06 -20.24 21.22
C VAL A 30 -5.10 -20.96 20.27
N LEU A 31 -5.27 -22.25 20.02
CA LEU A 31 -4.48 -23.01 19.03
C LEU A 31 -4.79 -22.55 17.59
N GLY A 32 -6.04 -22.27 17.27
CA GLY A 32 -6.45 -21.70 15.99
C GLY A 32 -5.83 -20.32 15.73
N LEU A 33 -5.91 -19.41 16.70
CA LEU A 33 -5.28 -18.07 16.64
C LEU A 33 -3.74 -18.13 16.64
N ALA A 34 -3.13 -19.06 17.38
CA ALA A 34 -1.68 -19.27 17.39
C ALA A 34 -1.15 -19.85 16.05
N SER A 35 -1.95 -20.68 15.37
CA SER A 35 -1.60 -21.18 14.03
C SER A 35 -1.82 -20.13 12.92
N ALA A 36 -2.80 -19.23 13.09
CA ALA A 36 -3.13 -18.20 12.11
C ALA A 36 -2.22 -16.96 12.19
N THR A 37 -1.65 -16.65 13.36
CA THR A 37 -0.83 -15.44 13.55
C THR A 37 0.43 -15.41 12.67
N PRO A 38 1.26 -16.48 12.58
CA PRO A 38 2.39 -16.51 11.66
C PRO A 38 1.99 -16.33 10.18
N LEU A 39 0.85 -16.92 9.78
CA LEU A 39 0.30 -16.79 8.44
C LEU A 39 -0.11 -15.34 8.16
N LEU A 40 -0.80 -14.68 9.09
CA LEU A 40 -1.19 -13.27 8.97
C LEU A 40 0.02 -12.34 8.85
N LEU A 41 1.07 -12.57 9.64
CA LEU A 41 2.31 -11.80 9.56
C LEU A 41 3.02 -12.03 8.22
N LEU A 42 3.07 -13.28 7.74
CA LEU A 42 3.62 -13.61 6.43
C LEU A 42 2.82 -12.94 5.31
N THR A 43 1.49 -13.01 5.35
CA THR A 43 0.61 -12.34 4.39
C THR A 43 0.82 -10.83 4.40
N SER A 44 0.94 -10.22 5.59
CA SER A 44 1.25 -8.80 5.73
C SER A 44 2.60 -8.43 5.12
N LEU A 45 3.64 -9.23 5.38
CA LEU A 45 4.96 -9.03 4.81
C LEU A 45 4.93 -9.11 3.28
N ILE A 46 4.27 -10.14 2.73
CA ILE A 46 4.12 -10.34 1.29
C ILE A 46 3.32 -9.17 0.68
N ALA A 47 2.27 -8.72 1.35
CA ALA A 47 1.48 -7.56 0.91
C ALA A 47 2.34 -6.30 0.86
N GLY A 48 3.17 -6.05 1.88
CA GLY A 48 4.12 -4.95 1.91
C GLY A 48 5.17 -5.05 0.81
N ILE A 49 5.73 -6.23 0.59
CA ILE A 49 6.66 -6.50 -0.51
C ILE A 49 5.99 -6.20 -1.85
N ARG A 50 4.77 -6.71 -2.07
CA ARG A 50 4.00 -6.51 -3.30
C ARG A 50 3.72 -5.04 -3.55
N HIS A 51 3.32 -4.31 -2.51
CA HIS A 51 3.08 -2.87 -2.59
C HIS A 51 4.35 -2.11 -2.98
N GLY A 52 5.50 -2.47 -2.44
CA GLY A 52 6.77 -1.87 -2.84
C GLY A 52 7.14 -2.11 -4.30
N VAL A 53 6.59 -3.14 -4.97
CA VAL A 53 6.78 -3.39 -6.42
C VAL A 53 5.71 -2.68 -7.26
N ASP A 54 4.80 -1.91 -6.64
CA ASP A 54 3.83 -1.15 -7.40
C ASP A 54 4.53 -0.15 -8.33
N TRP A 55 3.86 0.13 -9.44
CA TRP A 55 4.46 0.82 -10.59
C TRP A 55 5.01 2.21 -10.28
N ASP A 56 4.33 2.91 -9.39
CA ASP A 56 4.73 4.20 -8.87
C ASP A 56 6.02 4.16 -8.07
N HIS A 57 6.25 3.11 -7.26
CA HIS A 57 7.52 2.89 -6.58
C HIS A 57 8.65 2.61 -7.58
N ILE A 58 8.41 1.76 -8.58
CA ILE A 58 9.39 1.49 -9.65
C ILE A 58 9.76 2.79 -10.38
N ALA A 59 8.76 3.60 -10.77
CA ALA A 59 8.99 4.86 -11.45
C ALA A 59 9.75 5.87 -10.58
N ALA A 60 9.34 6.03 -9.31
CA ALA A 60 10.00 6.93 -8.37
C ALA A 60 11.46 6.54 -8.12
N ILE A 61 11.72 5.26 -7.86
CA ILE A 61 13.05 4.77 -7.53
C ILE A 61 13.97 4.75 -8.76
N SER A 62 13.42 4.46 -9.95
CA SER A 62 14.18 4.59 -11.20
C SER A 62 14.58 6.06 -11.45
N ASP A 63 13.67 7.01 -11.26
CA ASP A 63 13.98 8.45 -11.37
C ASP A 63 15.03 8.89 -10.33
N ILE A 64 14.84 8.51 -9.05
CA ILE A 64 15.79 8.75 -7.97
C ILE A 64 17.18 8.21 -8.35
N THR A 65 17.31 6.93 -8.67
CA THR A 65 18.61 6.30 -8.92
C THR A 65 19.26 6.76 -10.23
N SER A 66 18.47 7.17 -11.23
CA SER A 66 18.99 7.69 -12.49
C SER A 66 19.61 9.10 -12.36
N THR A 67 19.17 9.87 -11.37
CA THR A 67 19.59 11.26 -11.14
C THR A 67 20.76 11.40 -10.15
N GLN A 68 21.21 10.30 -9.54
CA GLN A 68 22.36 10.30 -8.62
C GLN A 68 23.67 9.94 -9.31
N ASN A 69 24.74 10.63 -8.94
CA ASN A 69 26.10 10.38 -9.45
C ASN A 69 26.78 9.18 -8.77
N LYS A 70 26.35 8.80 -7.56
CA LYS A 70 26.94 7.71 -6.77
C LYS A 70 25.87 6.68 -6.43
N ALA A 71 26.21 5.40 -6.58
CA ALA A 71 25.30 4.29 -6.28
C ALA A 71 24.79 4.34 -4.84
N GLY A 72 25.68 4.55 -3.86
CA GLY A 72 25.30 4.66 -2.45
C GLY A 72 24.31 5.79 -2.16
N THR A 73 24.42 6.92 -2.87
CA THR A 73 23.47 8.03 -2.75
C THR A 73 22.10 7.63 -3.32
N GLY A 74 22.06 6.95 -4.47
CA GLY A 74 20.80 6.42 -5.04
C GLY A 74 20.10 5.42 -4.12
N ILE A 75 20.86 4.52 -3.50
CA ILE A 75 20.33 3.55 -2.51
C ILE A 75 19.78 4.29 -1.28
N LEU A 76 20.54 5.22 -0.72
CA LEU A 76 20.10 6.00 0.44
C LEU A 76 18.84 6.82 0.13
N MET A 77 18.75 7.44 -1.05
CA MET A 77 17.57 8.21 -1.43
C MET A 77 16.35 7.30 -1.59
N SER A 78 16.53 6.09 -2.12
CA SER A 78 15.45 5.09 -2.25
C SER A 78 14.98 4.57 -0.89
N LEU A 79 15.90 4.36 0.05
CA LEU A 79 15.59 4.02 1.44
C LEU A 79 14.81 5.15 2.12
N LEU A 80 15.29 6.41 2.03
CA LEU A 80 14.61 7.56 2.63
C LEU A 80 13.22 7.78 2.04
N TYR A 81 13.06 7.59 0.73
CA TYR A 81 11.76 7.57 0.07
C TYR A 81 10.85 6.49 0.67
N GLY A 82 11.34 5.24 0.75
CA GLY A 82 10.57 4.14 1.34
C GLY A 82 10.17 4.39 2.80
N LEU A 83 11.07 4.95 3.61
CA LEU A 83 10.81 5.30 5.01
C LEU A 83 9.79 6.43 5.17
N GLY A 84 9.85 7.45 4.31
CA GLY A 84 8.86 8.54 4.33
C GLY A 84 7.47 8.05 3.92
N HIS A 85 7.40 7.16 2.94
CA HIS A 85 6.14 6.55 2.53
C HIS A 85 5.57 5.64 3.63
N ALA A 86 6.39 4.74 4.16
CA ALA A 86 5.99 3.84 5.24
C ALA A 86 5.54 4.60 6.50
N SER A 87 6.16 5.73 6.84
CA SER A 87 5.78 6.49 8.04
C SER A 87 4.36 7.07 7.95
N VAL A 88 3.96 7.59 6.79
CA VAL A 88 2.61 8.11 6.57
C VAL A 88 1.59 6.98 6.53
N VAL A 89 1.87 5.92 5.77
CA VAL A 89 0.97 4.76 5.66
C VAL A 89 0.74 4.12 7.04
N ALA A 90 1.81 3.93 7.82
CA ALA A 90 1.70 3.41 9.18
C ALA A 90 0.89 4.35 10.08
N SER A 91 1.12 5.67 10.00
CA SER A 91 0.38 6.65 10.81
C SER A 91 -1.11 6.63 10.51
N ILE A 92 -1.50 6.57 9.24
CA ILE A 92 -2.90 6.47 8.82
C ILE A 92 -3.51 5.15 9.29
N ALA A 93 -2.80 4.03 9.10
CA ALA A 93 -3.27 2.70 9.53
C ALA A 93 -3.47 2.62 11.05
N LEU A 94 -2.53 3.16 11.84
CA LEU A 94 -2.65 3.24 13.29
C LEU A 94 -3.83 4.14 13.69
N GLY A 95 -4.04 5.25 12.98
CA GLY A 95 -5.22 6.10 13.14
C GLY A 95 -6.51 5.31 13.02
N PHE A 96 -6.69 4.55 11.94
CA PHE A 96 -7.87 3.69 11.75
C PHE A 96 -7.99 2.59 12.82
N LEU A 97 -6.88 1.92 13.15
CA LEU A 97 -6.84 0.86 14.14
C LEU A 97 -7.29 1.33 15.54
N PHE A 98 -6.80 2.48 16.00
CA PHE A 98 -7.07 2.97 17.35
C PHE A 98 -8.39 3.68 17.51
N THR A 99 -8.81 4.44 16.49
CA THR A 99 -10.10 5.14 16.50
C THR A 99 -11.28 4.19 16.30
N SER A 100 -11.02 2.94 15.87
CA SER A 100 -12.06 1.98 15.50
C SER A 100 -13.10 2.61 14.58
N PHE A 101 -12.66 3.53 13.72
CA PHE A 101 -13.52 4.28 12.83
C PHE A 101 -14.13 3.27 11.86
N ALA A 102 -15.34 2.82 12.15
CA ALA A 102 -16.13 2.08 11.19
C ALA A 102 -16.32 3.00 10.01
N LEU A 103 -15.69 2.68 8.88
CA LEU A 103 -15.93 3.39 7.63
C LEU A 103 -17.45 3.44 7.44
N PRO A 104 -18.05 4.65 7.37
CA PRO A 104 -19.49 4.77 7.16
C PRO A 104 -19.90 3.91 5.97
N ARG A 105 -21.05 3.22 6.08
CA ARG A 105 -21.54 2.38 4.98
C ARG A 105 -21.58 3.20 3.68
N GLY A 106 -20.84 2.76 2.67
CA GLY A 106 -20.70 3.46 1.38
C GLY A 106 -19.40 4.24 1.20
N THR A 107 -18.57 4.43 2.23
CA THR A 107 -17.23 5.03 2.06
C THR A 107 -16.34 4.18 1.16
N ASP A 108 -16.48 2.85 1.22
CA ASP A 108 -15.78 1.92 0.32
C ASP A 108 -16.07 2.26 -1.15
N ARG A 109 -17.34 2.55 -1.48
CA ARG A 109 -17.72 2.92 -2.83
C ARG A 109 -17.16 4.27 -3.27
N ILE A 110 -17.11 5.24 -2.35
CA ILE A 110 -16.53 6.56 -2.63
C ILE A 110 -15.02 6.42 -2.87
N MET A 111 -14.32 5.67 -2.02
CA MET A 111 -12.89 5.40 -2.17
C MET A 111 -12.59 4.61 -3.44
N GLU A 112 -13.36 3.55 -3.74
CA GLU A 112 -13.29 2.81 -5.00
C GLU A 112 -13.45 3.76 -6.20
N THR A 113 -14.43 4.66 -6.16
CA THR A 113 -14.67 5.62 -7.25
C THR A 113 -13.49 6.59 -7.42
N ILE A 114 -13.00 7.16 -6.32
CA ILE A 114 -11.85 8.08 -6.34
C ILE A 114 -10.61 7.37 -6.88
N VAL A 115 -10.29 6.18 -6.36
CA VAL A 115 -9.17 5.35 -6.81
C VAL A 115 -9.35 4.93 -8.27
N GLY A 116 -10.58 4.61 -8.68
CA GLY A 116 -10.88 4.22 -10.05
C GLY A 116 -10.62 5.34 -11.06
N ILE A 117 -11.08 6.56 -10.73
CA ILE A 117 -10.83 7.76 -11.55
C ILE A 117 -9.34 8.05 -11.65
N THR A 118 -8.61 8.03 -10.53
CA THR A 118 -7.17 8.34 -10.55
C THR A 118 -6.39 7.31 -11.37
N LEU A 119 -6.73 6.01 -11.27
CA LEU A 119 -6.12 4.96 -12.08
C LEU A 119 -6.40 5.12 -13.59
N ILE A 120 -7.60 5.54 -13.98
CA ILE A 120 -7.93 5.79 -15.39
C ILE A 120 -7.17 7.01 -15.91
N VAL A 121 -7.21 8.14 -15.19
CA VAL A 121 -6.49 9.36 -15.58
C VAL A 121 -5.00 9.06 -15.77
N LEU A 122 -4.44 8.25 -14.87
CA LEU A 122 -3.05 7.86 -14.96
C LEU A 122 -2.77 6.87 -16.10
N GLY A 123 -3.65 5.89 -16.34
CA GLY A 123 -3.55 5.00 -17.50
C GLY A 123 -3.50 5.78 -18.82
N ILE A 124 -4.41 6.76 -18.96
CA ILE A 124 -4.44 7.70 -20.10
C ILE A 124 -3.13 8.49 -20.19
N TYR A 125 -2.64 9.02 -19.06
CA TYR A 125 -1.38 9.76 -19.02
C TYR A 125 -0.19 8.89 -19.48
N VAL A 126 -0.12 7.64 -19.04
CA VAL A 126 0.94 6.70 -19.44
C VAL A 126 0.87 6.44 -20.95
N PHE A 127 -0.31 6.19 -21.51
CA PHE A 127 -0.47 6.02 -22.96
C PHE A 127 -0.10 7.29 -23.75
N TYR A 128 -0.51 8.46 -23.26
CA TYR A 128 -0.12 9.74 -23.83
C TYR A 128 1.41 9.91 -23.83
N SER A 129 2.06 9.59 -22.72
CA SER A 129 3.52 9.66 -22.58
C SER A 129 4.24 8.69 -23.53
N LEU A 130 3.75 7.45 -23.65
CA LEU A 130 4.26 6.43 -24.58
C LEU A 130 4.12 6.82 -26.05
N HIS A 131 3.05 7.54 -26.41
CA HIS A 131 2.78 8.01 -27.77
C HIS A 131 3.60 9.25 -28.13
N LYS A 132 3.77 10.18 -27.19
CA LYS A 132 4.43 11.47 -27.41
C LYS A 132 5.95 11.39 -27.34
N GLN A 133 6.50 10.57 -26.46
CA GLN A 133 7.95 10.38 -26.34
C GLN A 133 8.43 9.37 -27.40
N LYS A 134 8.76 9.87 -28.60
CA LYS A 134 9.45 9.10 -29.65
C LYS A 134 10.96 9.36 -29.54
N GLY A 135 11.71 8.47 -28.89
CA GLY A 135 13.18 8.55 -28.77
C GLY A 135 13.76 7.72 -27.62
N GLU A 136 15.10 7.70 -27.50
CA GLU A 136 15.85 6.96 -26.45
C GLU A 136 15.74 7.59 -25.03
N ASP A 137 15.12 8.77 -24.92
CA ASP A 137 15.03 9.58 -23.68
C ASP A 137 13.74 9.34 -22.87
N PHE A 138 13.11 8.16 -22.96
CA PHE A 138 11.94 7.88 -22.12
C PHE A 138 12.35 7.80 -20.64
N ARG A 139 12.05 8.86 -19.88
CA ARG A 139 12.22 8.91 -18.43
C ARG A 139 10.87 8.71 -17.74
N MET A 140 10.79 7.69 -16.91
CA MET A 140 9.63 7.46 -16.05
C MET A 140 9.67 8.45 -14.89
N LEU A 141 8.76 9.40 -14.88
CA LEU A 141 8.56 10.28 -13.74
C LEU A 141 7.51 9.67 -12.81
N PRO A 142 7.69 9.76 -11.48
CA PRO A 142 6.67 9.33 -10.53
C PRO A 142 5.37 10.13 -10.68
N ARG A 143 4.23 9.52 -10.31
CA ARG A 143 2.87 10.06 -10.50
C ARG A 143 2.72 11.48 -9.95
N TRP A 144 3.24 11.72 -8.75
CA TRP A 144 3.19 13.03 -8.11
C TRP A 144 4.08 14.06 -8.81
N ALA A 145 5.23 13.66 -9.38
CA ALA A 145 6.09 14.58 -10.15
C ALA A 145 5.42 14.98 -11.46
N LEU A 146 4.66 14.06 -12.06
CA LEU A 146 3.82 14.33 -13.22
C LEU A 146 2.69 15.29 -12.89
N ALA A 147 1.94 15.02 -11.82
CA ALA A 147 0.88 15.89 -11.33
C ALA A 147 1.43 17.29 -10.96
N ALA A 148 2.53 17.36 -10.22
CA ALA A 148 3.20 18.60 -9.85
C ALA A 148 3.67 19.38 -11.08
N ASN A 149 4.28 18.70 -12.07
CA ASN A 149 4.66 19.35 -13.33
C ASN A 149 3.44 19.87 -14.09
N VAL A 150 2.31 19.17 -14.10
CA VAL A 150 1.07 19.66 -14.73
C VAL A 150 0.54 20.89 -14.00
N VAL A 151 0.44 20.84 -12.67
CA VAL A 151 -0.07 21.95 -11.84
C VAL A 151 0.82 23.19 -11.97
N LEU A 152 2.13 23.04 -11.74
CA LEU A 152 3.07 24.16 -11.76
C LEU A 152 3.20 24.79 -13.15
N ASN A 153 3.23 23.97 -14.21
CA ASN A 153 3.27 24.51 -15.58
C ASN A 153 1.93 25.10 -16.03
N SER A 154 0.80 24.65 -15.48
CA SER A 154 -0.52 25.25 -15.74
C SER A 154 -0.68 26.58 -15.01
N TYR A 155 -0.21 26.65 -13.76
CA TYR A 155 -0.14 27.89 -12.98
C TYR A 155 0.76 28.91 -13.68
N SER A 156 1.97 28.52 -14.09
CA SER A 156 2.86 29.43 -14.82
C SER A 156 2.30 29.88 -16.18
N ARG A 157 1.51 29.02 -16.86
CA ARG A 157 0.79 29.43 -18.09
C ARG A 157 -0.28 30.48 -17.80
N LEU A 158 -1.05 30.30 -16.73
CA LEU A 158 -2.08 31.24 -16.30
C LEU A 158 -1.45 32.56 -15.87
N GLU A 159 -0.40 32.49 -15.05
CA GLU A 159 0.37 33.64 -14.58
C GLU A 159 0.96 34.42 -15.75
N ALA A 160 1.63 33.75 -16.70
CA ALA A 160 2.19 34.41 -17.89
C ALA A 160 1.11 35.07 -18.76
N LYS A 161 -0.09 34.47 -18.84
CA LYS A 161 -1.21 35.01 -19.62
C LYS A 161 -1.88 36.21 -18.95
N LEU A 162 -1.84 36.28 -17.61
CA LEU A 162 -2.43 37.36 -16.82
C LEU A 162 -1.46 38.52 -16.57
N THR A 163 -0.17 38.23 -16.40
CA THR A 163 0.84 39.22 -15.99
C THR A 163 1.80 39.63 -17.12
N GLY A 164 1.73 38.98 -18.28
CA GLY A 164 2.64 39.24 -19.41
C GLY A 164 4.10 38.84 -19.13
N THR A 165 4.37 38.14 -18.03
CA THR A 165 5.72 37.73 -17.66
C THR A 165 6.23 36.57 -18.54
N PRO A 166 7.57 36.46 -18.75
CA PRO A 166 8.13 35.35 -19.49
C PRO A 166 7.81 34.02 -18.82
N ARG A 167 7.32 33.06 -19.61
CA ARG A 167 6.91 31.74 -19.12
C ARG A 167 8.07 31.02 -18.43
N LYS A 168 7.88 30.63 -17.17
CA LYS A 168 8.84 29.77 -16.45
C LYS A 168 8.48 28.30 -16.68
N HIS A 169 9.46 27.49 -17.06
CA HIS A 169 9.31 26.05 -17.20
C HIS A 169 9.82 25.36 -15.94
N TYR A 170 8.90 24.79 -15.16
CA TYR A 170 9.26 24.04 -13.96
C TYR A 170 9.46 22.57 -14.33
N HIS A 171 10.65 22.07 -13.98
CA HIS A 171 10.98 20.66 -13.99
C HIS A 171 11.35 20.28 -12.55
N VAL A 172 10.36 19.76 -11.83
CA VAL A 172 10.57 19.23 -10.48
C VAL A 172 11.65 18.14 -10.58
N LEU A 173 12.66 18.18 -9.71
CA LEU A 173 13.76 17.19 -9.56
C LEU A 173 14.87 17.19 -10.63
N LYS A 174 14.97 18.22 -11.47
CA LYS A 174 16.02 18.31 -12.49
C LYS A 174 17.47 18.24 -11.94
N ASN A 175 17.68 18.64 -10.68
CA ASN A 175 18.99 18.67 -10.03
C ASN A 175 19.24 17.50 -9.07
N GLY A 176 18.45 16.42 -9.20
CA GLY A 176 18.53 15.25 -8.33
C GLY A 176 17.80 15.42 -6.99
N TYR A 177 17.77 14.32 -6.24
CA TYR A 177 17.09 14.23 -4.95
C TYR A 177 18.08 14.42 -3.81
N GLY A 178 17.78 15.33 -2.88
CA GLY A 178 18.46 15.41 -1.59
C GLY A 178 17.72 14.63 -0.50
N ASN A 179 18.39 14.31 0.62
CA ASN A 179 17.87 13.44 1.68
C ASN A 179 16.45 13.84 2.15
N ARG A 180 16.25 15.12 2.46
CA ARG A 180 14.96 15.65 2.91
C ARG A 180 13.89 15.56 1.82
N ALA A 181 14.27 15.86 0.58
CA ALA A 181 13.35 15.80 -0.56
C ALA A 181 12.85 14.37 -0.77
N SER A 182 13.75 13.37 -0.81
CA SER A 182 13.37 11.96 -0.96
C SER A 182 12.38 11.49 0.10
N TYR A 183 12.63 11.84 1.37
CA TYR A 183 11.75 11.48 2.48
C TYR A 183 10.37 12.16 2.36
N ILE A 184 10.34 13.47 2.10
CA ILE A 184 9.08 14.23 1.92
C ILE A 184 8.29 13.70 0.74
N ILE A 185 8.97 13.37 -0.35
CA ILE A 185 8.36 12.79 -1.53
C ILE A 185 7.73 11.44 -1.19
N GLY A 186 8.43 10.60 -0.43
CA GLY A 186 7.88 9.36 0.12
C GLY A 186 6.61 9.63 0.94
N MET A 187 6.66 10.60 1.86
CA MET A 187 5.50 10.97 2.68
C MET A 187 4.30 11.36 1.82
N ILE A 188 4.47 12.28 0.86
CA ILE A 188 3.40 12.72 -0.06
C ILE A 188 2.82 11.52 -0.79
N HIS A 189 3.68 10.61 -1.25
CA HIS A 189 3.27 9.37 -1.91
C HIS A 189 2.45 8.46 -0.99
N GLY A 190 2.72 8.46 0.32
CA GLY A 190 1.97 7.67 1.31
C GLY A 190 0.65 8.31 1.78
N VAL A 191 0.42 9.60 1.52
CA VAL A 191 -0.81 10.30 1.94
C VAL A 191 -2.00 9.86 1.10
N GLY A 192 -1.80 9.57 -0.19
CA GLY A 192 -2.88 9.07 -1.02
C GLY A 192 -3.21 7.63 -0.65
N ALA A 193 -4.51 7.31 -0.56
CA ALA A 193 -4.97 5.92 -0.58
C ALA A 193 -4.82 5.38 -2.02
N GLU A 194 -3.58 5.26 -2.51
CA GLU A 194 -3.32 5.23 -3.95
C GLU A 194 -3.47 3.84 -4.58
N THR A 195 -3.57 2.78 -3.78
CA THR A 195 -3.60 1.40 -4.29
C THR A 195 -4.48 0.44 -3.49
N PRO A 196 -5.08 -0.57 -4.16
CA PRO A 196 -5.75 -1.69 -3.50
C PRO A 196 -4.84 -2.45 -2.51
N SER A 197 -3.52 -2.47 -2.77
CA SER A 197 -2.51 -3.08 -1.89
C SER A 197 -2.39 -2.36 -0.54
N GLN A 198 -2.49 -1.03 -0.50
CA GLN A 198 -2.52 -0.26 0.75
C GLN A 198 -3.84 -0.46 1.52
N MET A 199 -4.97 -0.60 0.82
CA MET A 199 -6.25 -0.92 1.46
C MET A 199 -6.23 -2.30 2.12
N LEU A 200 -5.52 -3.28 1.54
CA LEU A 200 -5.34 -4.60 2.14
C LEU A 200 -4.63 -4.51 3.50
N LEU A 201 -3.62 -3.64 3.65
CA LEU A 201 -3.00 -3.40 4.96
C LEU A 201 -4.05 -2.95 5.99
N PHE A 202 -4.84 -1.93 5.63
CA PHE A 202 -5.84 -1.37 6.56
C PHE A 202 -6.87 -2.44 6.96
N ALA A 203 -7.36 -3.21 5.99
CA ALA A 203 -8.28 -4.30 6.24
C ALA A 203 -7.69 -5.38 7.16
N LEU A 204 -6.46 -5.83 6.90
CA LEU A 204 -5.78 -6.86 7.71
C LEU A 204 -5.50 -6.36 9.14
N ALA A 205 -4.98 -5.12 9.27
CA ALA A 205 -4.64 -4.54 10.57
C ALA A 205 -5.89 -4.30 11.44
N ILE A 206 -6.96 -3.75 10.87
CA ILE A 206 -8.22 -3.51 11.58
C ILE A 206 -8.87 -4.85 11.97
N SER A 207 -8.96 -5.80 11.03
CA SER A 207 -9.59 -7.10 11.28
C SER A 207 -8.88 -7.88 12.38
N ALA A 208 -7.55 -7.89 12.36
CA ALA A 208 -6.75 -8.49 13.43
C ALA A 208 -6.86 -7.72 14.76
N GLY A 209 -6.93 -6.39 14.69
CA GLY A 209 -7.16 -5.50 15.83
C GLY A 209 -8.46 -5.77 16.57
N VAL A 210 -9.54 -6.03 15.83
CA VAL A 210 -10.88 -6.32 16.35
C VAL A 210 -11.00 -7.77 16.79
N SER A 211 -10.45 -8.72 16.02
CA SER A 211 -10.67 -10.16 16.24
C SER A 211 -9.72 -10.78 17.27
N ALA A 212 -8.56 -10.17 17.51
CA ALA A 212 -7.56 -10.68 18.43
C ALA A 212 -7.10 -9.59 19.42
N SER A 213 -6.28 -8.64 18.97
CA SER A 213 -5.82 -7.53 19.82
C SER A 213 -5.26 -6.37 18.98
N LYS A 214 -5.35 -5.14 19.51
CA LYS A 214 -4.81 -3.95 18.83
C LYS A 214 -3.29 -4.04 18.65
N GLU A 215 -2.58 -4.73 19.55
CA GLU A 215 -1.15 -4.99 19.44
C GLU A 215 -0.83 -5.83 18.21
N LEU A 216 -1.63 -6.87 17.91
CA LEU A 216 -1.46 -7.66 16.68
C LEU A 216 -1.67 -6.81 15.42
N GLY A 217 -2.70 -5.95 15.42
CA GLY A 217 -2.93 -5.00 14.33
C GLY A 217 -1.74 -4.05 14.11
N ALA A 218 -1.15 -3.54 15.19
CA ALA A 218 0.04 -2.70 15.12
C ALA A 218 1.28 -3.46 14.60
N ILE A 219 1.47 -4.72 15.01
CA ILE A 219 2.55 -5.57 14.50
C ILE A 219 2.36 -5.81 12.99
N ILE A 220 1.14 -6.07 12.52
CA ILE A 220 0.84 -6.21 11.09
C ILE A 220 1.27 -4.96 10.31
N ILE A 221 0.98 -3.76 10.82
CA ILE A 221 1.38 -2.48 10.20
C ILE A 221 2.91 -2.38 10.09
N VAL A 222 3.63 -2.75 11.16
CA VAL A 222 5.10 -2.72 11.18
C VAL A 222 5.68 -3.73 10.18
N VAL A 223 5.16 -4.95 10.15
CA VAL A 223 5.63 -6.02 9.25
C VAL A 223 5.38 -5.68 7.78
N TYR A 224 4.22 -5.11 7.46
CA TYR A 224 3.94 -4.58 6.12
C TYR A 224 4.94 -3.48 5.73
N SER A 225 5.14 -2.51 6.63
CA SER A 225 6.05 -1.39 6.42
C SER A 225 7.49 -1.87 6.21
N LEU A 226 7.91 -2.94 6.90
CA LEU A 226 9.20 -3.57 6.70
C LEU A 226 9.32 -4.14 5.28
N GLY A 227 8.33 -4.93 4.83
CA GLY A 227 8.30 -5.47 3.45
C GLY A 227 8.40 -4.37 2.39
N LEU A 228 7.63 -3.31 2.57
CA LEU A 228 7.61 -2.12 1.70
C LEU A 228 8.98 -1.41 1.63
N VAL A 229 9.58 -1.12 2.78
CA VAL A 229 10.90 -0.46 2.86
C VAL A 229 12.00 -1.36 2.28
N THR A 230 11.95 -2.66 2.56
CA THR A 230 12.89 -3.65 2.03
C THR A 230 12.82 -3.69 0.50
N THR A 231 11.64 -3.80 -0.09
CA THR A 231 11.47 -3.81 -1.55
C THR A 231 11.94 -2.49 -2.17
N ASN A 232 11.58 -1.34 -1.61
CA ASN A 232 12.01 -0.04 -2.12
C ASN A 232 13.54 0.12 -2.09
N THR A 233 14.17 -0.36 -1.01
CA THR A 233 15.63 -0.35 -0.89
C THR A 233 16.28 -1.30 -1.88
N LEU A 234 15.73 -2.51 -2.07
CA LEU A 234 16.22 -3.49 -3.04
C LEU A 234 16.13 -2.96 -4.46
N MET A 235 15.01 -2.33 -4.83
CA MET A 235 14.89 -1.66 -6.13
C MET A 235 15.87 -0.50 -6.25
N GLY A 236 16.16 0.22 -5.16
CA GLY A 236 17.21 1.24 -5.12
C GLY A 236 18.59 0.67 -5.42
N VAL A 237 18.92 -0.50 -4.87
CA VAL A 237 20.16 -1.24 -5.16
C VAL A 237 20.21 -1.65 -6.63
N LEU A 238 19.16 -2.29 -7.15
CA LEU A 238 19.07 -2.72 -8.55
C LEU A 238 19.13 -1.52 -9.52
N GLY A 239 18.53 -0.39 -9.13
CA GLY A 239 18.60 0.93 -9.77
C GLY A 239 20.02 1.46 -9.87
N ALA A 240 20.66 1.58 -8.71
CA ALA A 240 21.98 2.17 -8.55
C ALA A 240 23.09 1.39 -9.26
N TYR A 241 23.02 0.06 -9.28
CA TYR A 241 23.99 -0.80 -9.99
C TYR A 241 23.66 -1.05 -11.45
N GLY A 242 22.61 -0.41 -11.96
CA GLY A 242 22.29 -0.42 -13.39
C GLY A 242 21.56 -1.67 -13.90
N TYR A 243 21.18 -2.60 -13.03
CA TYR A 243 20.27 -3.71 -13.38
C TYR A 243 18.90 -3.21 -13.87
N ILE A 244 18.52 -2.00 -13.44
CA ILE A 244 17.33 -1.26 -13.87
C ILE A 244 17.69 -0.20 -14.94
N LYS A 245 18.97 0.12 -15.17
CA LYS A 245 19.45 1.20 -16.05
C LYS A 245 20.18 0.65 -17.30
N SER A 246 19.53 -0.23 -18.06
CA SER A 246 20.05 -0.67 -19.36
C SER A 246 19.20 -0.12 -20.50
N SER A 247 19.84 0.64 -21.40
CA SER A 247 19.28 1.20 -22.64
C SER A 247 18.72 0.13 -23.59
N GLU A 248 19.23 -1.11 -23.53
CA GLU A 248 18.69 -2.24 -24.30
C GLU A 248 17.30 -2.71 -23.84
N ARG A 249 16.85 -2.27 -22.65
CA ARG A 249 15.56 -2.66 -22.07
C ARG A 249 14.48 -1.57 -22.19
N GLN A 250 14.69 -0.52 -23.00
CA GLN A 250 13.63 0.44 -23.37
C GLN A 250 12.34 -0.26 -23.83
N ARG A 251 12.46 -1.40 -24.52
CA ARG A 251 11.33 -2.25 -24.89
C ARG A 251 10.63 -2.87 -23.68
N LEU A 252 11.38 -3.36 -22.69
CA LEU A 252 10.80 -3.89 -21.45
C LEU A 252 10.17 -2.78 -20.61
N TYR A 253 10.76 -1.59 -20.56
CA TYR A 253 10.19 -0.44 -19.87
C TYR A 253 8.90 0.05 -20.52
N ARG A 254 8.86 0.15 -21.85
CA ARG A 254 7.65 0.52 -22.59
C ARG A 254 6.60 -0.58 -22.50
N SER A 255 6.99 -1.85 -22.55
CA SER A 255 6.08 -2.98 -22.35
C SER A 255 5.51 -3.00 -20.93
N ALA A 256 6.34 -2.80 -19.91
CA ALA A 256 5.89 -2.73 -18.53
C ALA A 256 4.97 -1.51 -18.32
N ALA A 257 5.31 -0.35 -18.89
CA ALA A 257 4.46 0.85 -18.85
C ALA A 257 3.12 0.63 -19.56
N PHE A 258 3.14 -0.04 -20.70
CA PHE A 258 1.92 -0.38 -21.43
C PHE A 258 1.06 -1.37 -20.64
N VAL A 259 1.67 -2.42 -20.08
CA VAL A 259 1.00 -3.42 -19.25
C VAL A 259 0.40 -2.76 -18.01
N THR A 260 1.16 -1.91 -17.30
CA THR A 260 0.66 -1.23 -16.11
C THR A 260 -0.36 -0.14 -16.44
N GLY A 261 -0.18 0.62 -17.53
CA GLY A 261 -1.17 1.57 -18.01
C GLY A 261 -2.49 0.86 -18.32
N SER A 262 -2.42 -0.28 -19.01
CA SER A 262 -3.57 -1.15 -19.30
C SER A 262 -4.20 -1.70 -18.02
N PHE A 263 -3.39 -2.24 -17.12
CA PHE A 263 -3.86 -2.78 -15.83
C PHE A 263 -4.52 -1.69 -14.97
N SER A 264 -3.94 -0.50 -14.89
CA SER A 264 -4.52 0.65 -14.20
C SER A 264 -5.85 1.05 -14.83
N MET A 265 -5.94 1.06 -16.16
CA MET A 265 -7.21 1.36 -16.84
C MET A 265 -8.27 0.29 -16.57
N VAL A 266 -7.90 -0.99 -16.60
CA VAL A 266 -8.81 -2.11 -16.30
C VAL A 266 -9.29 -2.07 -14.85
N ILE A 267 -8.37 -1.99 -13.88
CA ILE A 267 -8.72 -1.92 -12.45
C ILE A 267 -9.52 -0.64 -12.16
N GLY A 268 -9.13 0.48 -12.77
CA GLY A 268 -9.83 1.74 -12.58
C GLY A 268 -11.26 1.71 -13.12
N ILE A 269 -11.47 1.10 -14.30
CA ILE A 269 -12.81 0.86 -14.85
C ILE A 269 -13.59 -0.09 -13.95
N LEU A 270 -12.98 -1.20 -13.50
CA LEU A 270 -13.61 -2.16 -12.58
C LEU A 270 -14.09 -1.47 -11.30
N PHE A 271 -13.28 -0.59 -10.72
CA PHE A 271 -13.63 0.18 -9.52
C PHE A 271 -14.78 1.16 -9.80
N LEU A 272 -14.79 1.85 -10.95
CA LEU A 272 -15.89 2.74 -11.34
C LEU A 272 -17.23 2.02 -11.49
N ILE A 273 -17.24 0.86 -12.15
CA ILE A 273 -18.47 0.11 -12.42
C ILE A 273 -18.93 -0.71 -11.21
N GLY A 274 -18.14 -0.80 -10.15
CA GLY A 274 -18.44 -1.65 -9.00
C GLY A 274 -18.17 -3.12 -9.19
N GLY A 275 -17.23 -3.42 -10.09
CA GLY A 275 -16.77 -4.75 -10.44
C GLY A 275 -16.09 -5.51 -9.30
N VAL A 276 -15.84 -4.88 -8.15
CA VAL A 276 -15.18 -5.52 -7.00
C VAL A 276 -15.98 -6.72 -6.49
N GLY A 277 -17.31 -6.69 -6.60
CA GLY A 277 -18.19 -7.82 -6.30
C GLY A 277 -18.13 -8.98 -7.31
N TYR A 278 -17.44 -8.82 -8.45
CA TYR A 278 -17.21 -9.86 -9.46
C TYR A 278 -15.81 -10.46 -9.39
N LEU A 279 -14.93 -9.92 -8.54
CA LEU A 279 -13.67 -10.59 -8.22
C LEU A 279 -14.00 -11.84 -7.40
N PRO A 280 -13.30 -12.97 -7.62
CA PRO A 280 -13.54 -14.17 -6.84
C PRO A 280 -13.40 -13.84 -5.36
N ASN A 281 -14.48 -13.99 -4.61
CA ASN A 281 -14.48 -13.84 -3.16
C ASN A 281 -13.41 -14.79 -2.61
N LEU A 282 -12.34 -14.24 -2.06
CA LEU A 282 -11.31 -15.05 -1.43
C LEU A 282 -11.90 -15.86 -0.28
N GLU A 283 -12.96 -15.38 0.38
CA GLU A 283 -13.74 -16.15 1.37
C GLU A 283 -14.36 -17.44 0.81
N ALA A 284 -14.71 -17.49 -0.49
CA ALA A 284 -15.24 -18.69 -1.12
C ALA A 284 -14.15 -19.69 -1.53
N LEU A 285 -12.88 -19.26 -1.56
CA LEU A 285 -11.72 -20.09 -1.94
C LEU A 285 -10.99 -20.67 -0.72
N ILE A 286 -11.25 -20.13 0.48
CA ILE A 286 -10.65 -20.55 1.75
C ILE A 286 -11.70 -21.23 2.66
N GLY A 287 -12.90 -21.51 2.13
CA GLY A 287 -13.95 -22.29 2.79
C GLY A 287 -13.64 -23.78 2.81
#